data_AF-A0A9X2LZX0-F1
#
_entry.id   AF-A0A9X2LZX0-F1
#
_cell.length_a   1.000
_cell.length_b   1.000
_cell.length_c   1.000
_cell.angle_alpha   90.00
_cell.angle_beta   90.00
_cell.angle_gamma   90.00
#
_symmetry.space_group_name_H-M   'P 1'
#
loop_
_entity.id
_entity.type
_entity.pdbx_description
1 polymer ?
#
loop_
_entity_poly.entity_id
_entity_poly.type
_entity_poly.pdbx_seq_one_letter_code
_entity_poly.pdbx_strand_id
1 'polypeptide(L)'
;IEDLTVRNLLKNGKLARAISDASWTELRSMLEYKCAWHGRELVTVDRWFPSSKLCGACGTVCEKLPLNVREWTCDCGAVHDRDVNAARNILAAGLAASACGDGVRPQRESSRTGRSSVKQEIQRATAGLPRL
;
A
#
# COMPACT_ATOMS: atom_id res chain seq x y z
N ILE A 1 0.60 -2.45 8.17
CA ILE A 1 1.60 -2.98 7.22
C ILE A 1 0.99 -3.12 5.83
N GLU A 2 1.77 -3.30 4.76
CA GLU A 2 1.22 -3.56 3.42
C GLU A 2 0.75 -5.02 3.25
N ASP A 3 -0.31 -5.24 2.48
CA ASP A 3 -0.75 -6.59 2.08
C ASP A 3 0.06 -7.15 0.90
N LEU A 4 1.26 -7.66 1.18
CA LEU A 4 2.10 -8.30 0.16
C LEU A 4 1.62 -9.72 -0.19
N THR A 5 1.38 -10.00 -1.47
CA THR A 5 1.26 -11.40 -1.94
C THR A 5 2.62 -11.94 -2.32
N VAL A 6 3.32 -12.49 -1.33
CA VAL A 6 4.68 -13.06 -1.45
C VAL A 6 4.78 -14.05 -2.61
N ARG A 7 3.77 -14.91 -2.81
CA ARG A 7 3.70 -15.86 -3.93
C ARG A 7 3.84 -15.20 -5.31
N ASN A 8 3.27 -14.00 -5.49
CA ASN A 8 3.40 -13.27 -6.75
C ASN A 8 4.78 -12.62 -6.90
N LEU A 9 5.37 -12.14 -5.80
CA LEU A 9 6.71 -11.56 -5.81
C LEU A 9 7.76 -12.62 -6.19
N LEU A 10 7.60 -13.86 -5.71
CA LEU A 10 8.45 -15.00 -6.02
C LEU A 10 8.45 -15.41 -7.50
N LYS A 11 7.49 -14.95 -8.31
CA LYS A 11 7.48 -15.21 -9.76
C LYS A 11 8.61 -14.49 -10.50
N ASN A 12 9.19 -13.45 -9.89
CA ASN A 12 10.36 -12.79 -10.45
C ASN A 12 11.62 -13.59 -10.13
N GLY A 13 12.11 -14.38 -11.09
CA GLY A 13 13.30 -15.23 -10.92
C GLY A 13 14.58 -14.48 -10.51
N LYS A 14 14.70 -13.18 -10.82
CA LYS A 14 15.85 -12.36 -10.41
C LYS A 14 15.82 -11.98 -8.93
N LEU A 15 14.62 -11.87 -8.35
CA LEU A 15 14.42 -11.42 -6.97
C LEU A 15 13.97 -12.55 -6.03
N ALA A 16 13.55 -13.69 -6.57
CA ALA A 16 12.92 -14.77 -5.81
C ALA A 16 13.76 -15.24 -4.61
N ARG A 17 15.08 -15.41 -4.79
CA ARG A 17 15.99 -15.79 -3.71
C ARG A 17 16.02 -14.75 -2.58
N ALA A 18 16.25 -13.48 -2.92
CA ALA A 18 16.27 -12.40 -1.93
C ALA A 18 14.93 -12.23 -1.20
N ILE A 19 13.81 -12.41 -1.91
CA ILE A 19 12.47 -12.37 -1.31
C ILE A 19 12.24 -13.56 -0.37
N SER A 20 12.74 -14.75 -0.73
CA SER A 20 12.65 -15.94 0.11
C SER A 20 13.48 -15.79 1.38
N ASP A 21 14.72 -15.33 1.25
CA ASP A 21 15.64 -15.13 2.37
C ASP A 21 15.08 -14.10 3.37
N ALA A 22 14.38 -13.07 2.89
CA ALA A 22 13.73 -12.06 3.71
C ALA A 22 12.52 -12.59 4.53
N SER A 23 12.02 -13.79 4.26
CA SER A 23 11.00 -14.48 5.06
C SER A 23 9.73 -13.65 5.33
N TRP A 24 9.23 -12.89 4.35
CA TRP A 24 8.11 -11.96 4.50
C TRP A 24 6.82 -12.58 5.06
N THR A 25 6.52 -13.85 4.71
CA THR A 25 5.37 -14.56 5.26
C THR A 25 5.53 -14.78 6.77
N GLU A 26 6.73 -15.17 7.20
CA GLU A 26 7.04 -15.41 8.62
C GLU A 26 7.01 -14.10 9.41
N LEU A 27 7.55 -13.01 8.83
CA LEU A 27 7.45 -11.68 9.42
C LEU A 27 6.00 -11.29 9.72
N ARG A 28 5.09 -11.52 8.77
CA ARG A 28 3.66 -11.26 8.97
C ARG A 28 3.08 -12.14 10.07
N SER A 29 3.35 -13.44 10.06
CA SER A 29 2.89 -14.37 11.11
C SER A 29 3.34 -13.91 12.49
N MET A 30 4.59 -13.49 12.63
CA MET A 30 5.14 -13.01 13.89
C MET A 30 4.52 -11.69 14.33
N LEU A 31 4.20 -10.78 13.41
CA LEU A 31 3.47 -9.55 13.72
C LEU A 31 2.04 -9.85 14.19
N GLU A 32 1.32 -10.72 13.48
CA GLU A 32 -0.04 -11.15 13.87
C GLU A 32 -0.04 -11.75 15.27
N TYR A 33 0.88 -12.69 15.52
CA TYR A 33 1.09 -13.31 16.82
C TYR A 33 1.41 -12.30 17.93
N LYS A 34 2.40 -11.42 17.72
CA LYS A 34 2.82 -10.45 18.75
C LYS A 34 1.76 -9.38 19.00
N CYS A 35 1.06 -8.93 17.97
CA CYS A 35 -0.06 -8.02 18.12
C CYS A 35 -1.17 -8.65 18.97
N ALA A 36 -1.56 -9.89 18.67
CA ALA A 36 -2.55 -10.62 19.47
C ALA A 36 -2.10 -10.80 20.92
N TRP A 37 -0.83 -11.18 21.15
CA TRP A 37 -0.27 -11.30 22.51
C TRP A 37 -0.44 -10.00 23.30
N HIS A 38 -0.13 -8.86 22.69
CA HIS A 38 -0.14 -7.56 23.37
C HIS A 38 -1.46 -6.80 23.28
N GLY A 39 -2.54 -7.43 22.79
CA GLY A 39 -3.84 -6.76 22.63
C GLY A 39 -3.80 -5.57 21.65
N ARG A 40 -2.95 -5.65 20.62
CA ARG A 40 -2.82 -4.64 19.56
C ARG A 40 -3.53 -5.10 18.30
N GLU A 41 -4.10 -4.16 17.58
CA GLU A 41 -4.62 -4.41 16.24
C GLU A 41 -3.50 -4.35 15.19
N LEU A 42 -3.47 -5.32 14.29
CA LEU A 42 -2.61 -5.28 13.10
C LEU A 42 -3.47 -4.93 11.88
N VAL A 43 -3.35 -3.69 11.42
CA VAL A 43 -4.04 -3.22 10.21
C VAL A 43 -3.18 -3.48 8.98
N THR A 44 -3.80 -4.04 7.94
CA THR A 44 -3.17 -4.21 6.62
C THR A 44 -3.74 -3.23 5.61
N VAL A 45 -2.87 -2.56 4.86
CA VAL A 45 -3.22 -1.62 3.80
C VAL A 45 -3.28 -2.35 2.48
N ASP A 46 -4.24 -1.98 1.61
CA ASP A 46 -4.44 -2.60 0.31
C ASP A 46 -3.16 -2.65 -0.53
N ARG A 47 -2.98 -3.76 -1.26
CA ARG A 47 -1.78 -4.02 -2.06
C ARG A 47 -1.56 -3.00 -3.18
N TRP A 48 -2.63 -2.47 -3.73
CA TRP A 48 -2.58 -1.55 -4.88
C TRP A 48 -2.45 -0.10 -4.43
N PHE A 49 -2.46 0.16 -3.13
CA PHE A 49 -2.17 1.49 -2.60
C PHE A 49 -0.76 1.91 -3.00
N PRO A 50 -0.58 3.04 -3.71
CA PRO A 50 0.70 3.44 -4.28
C PRO A 50 1.62 4.09 -3.23
N SER A 51 1.85 3.43 -2.09
CA SER A 51 2.56 3.97 -0.91
C SER A 51 3.87 4.70 -1.25
N SER A 52 4.72 4.10 -2.07
CA SER A 52 6.02 4.66 -2.46
C SER A 52 5.95 5.75 -3.54
N LYS A 53 4.90 5.73 -4.36
CA LYS A 53 4.70 6.66 -5.50
C LYS A 53 3.83 7.86 -5.15
N LEU A 54 2.98 7.74 -4.14
CA LEU A 54 2.11 8.80 -3.67
C LEU A 54 2.97 9.86 -2.97
N CYS A 55 2.91 11.10 -3.44
CA CYS A 55 3.49 12.23 -2.73
C CYS A 55 2.72 12.44 -1.43
N GLY A 56 3.37 12.23 -0.27
CA GLY A 56 2.75 12.49 1.02
C GLY A 56 2.43 13.97 1.29
N ALA A 57 2.95 14.89 0.47
CA ALA A 57 2.73 16.33 0.61
C ALA A 57 1.52 16.84 -0.20
N CYS A 58 1.37 16.42 -1.46
CA CYS A 58 0.32 16.93 -2.36
C CYS A 58 -0.65 15.88 -2.90
N GLY A 59 -0.42 14.59 -2.60
CA GLY A 59 -1.29 13.50 -3.06
C GLY A 59 -1.12 13.09 -4.53
N THR A 60 -0.21 13.73 -5.29
CA THR A 60 0.08 13.32 -6.67
C THR A 60 0.81 11.97 -6.69
N VAL A 61 0.42 11.07 -7.59
CA VAL A 61 1.08 9.77 -7.77
C VAL A 61 2.13 9.87 -8.88
N CYS A 62 3.37 9.57 -8.54
CA CYS A 62 4.46 9.45 -9.51
C CYS A 62 4.18 8.31 -10.50
N GLU A 63 4.17 8.61 -11.81
CA GLU A 63 3.84 7.64 -12.85
C GLU A 63 4.83 6.46 -12.87
N LYS A 64 6.14 6.77 -12.93
CA LYS A 64 7.23 5.80 -13.03
C LYS A 64 8.23 5.97 -11.88
N LEU A 65 8.37 4.91 -11.08
CA LEU A 65 9.31 4.88 -9.96
C LEU A 65 10.07 3.54 -9.94
N PRO A 66 11.08 3.35 -10.82
CA PRO A 66 11.86 2.10 -10.95
C PRO A 66 12.56 1.73 -9.64
N LEU A 67 12.69 0.43 -9.29
CA LEU A 67 13.16 -0.03 -7.97
C LEU A 67 14.49 0.58 -7.47
N ASN A 68 15.40 0.96 -8.37
CA ASN A 68 16.70 1.55 -8.04
C ASN A 68 16.63 3.02 -7.60
N VAL A 69 15.50 3.72 -7.78
CA VAL A 69 15.36 5.14 -7.42
C VAL A 69 15.05 5.27 -5.93
N ARG A 70 16.04 5.57 -5.09
CA ARG A 70 15.83 5.62 -3.63
C ARG A 70 15.28 6.96 -3.13
N GLU A 71 15.56 8.03 -3.85
CA GLU A 71 15.02 9.37 -3.60
C GLU A 71 14.37 9.92 -4.87
N TRP A 72 13.27 10.67 -4.73
CA TRP A 72 12.60 11.34 -5.85
C TRP A 72 12.02 12.68 -5.41
N THR A 73 11.93 13.61 -6.36
CA THR A 73 11.31 14.93 -6.14
C THR A 73 9.96 14.95 -6.85
N CYS A 74 8.91 15.33 -6.12
CA CYS A 74 7.59 15.54 -6.70
C CYS A 74 7.51 16.89 -7.40
N ASP A 75 6.62 17.04 -8.38
CA ASP A 75 6.37 18.29 -9.09
C ASP A 75 5.92 19.44 -8.16
N CYS A 76 5.39 19.11 -6.97
CA CYS A 76 5.08 20.09 -5.92
C CYS A 76 6.32 20.62 -5.17
N GLY A 77 7.52 20.12 -5.49
CA GLY A 77 8.80 20.49 -4.87
C GLY A 77 9.19 19.64 -3.66
N ALA A 78 8.33 18.74 -3.18
CA ALA A 78 8.65 17.85 -2.07
C ALA A 78 9.70 16.80 -2.47
N VAL A 79 10.75 16.65 -1.65
CA VAL A 79 11.76 15.59 -1.81
C VAL A 79 11.41 14.43 -0.89
N HIS A 80 11.47 13.22 -1.45
CA HIS A 80 11.07 12.00 -0.76
C HIS A 80 12.18 10.95 -0.80
N ASP A 81 12.61 10.48 0.37
CA ASP A 81 13.12 9.12 0.48
C ASP A 81 11.95 8.15 0.27
N ARG A 82 12.14 7.16 -0.62
CA ARG A 82 11.10 6.23 -1.05
C ARG A 82 10.47 5.49 0.13
N ASP A 83 11.29 4.97 1.03
CA ASP A 83 10.83 4.06 2.08
C ASP A 83 10.21 4.85 3.23
N VAL A 84 10.78 6.01 3.59
CA VAL A 84 10.21 6.93 4.57
C VAL A 84 8.85 7.46 4.09
N ASN A 85 8.75 7.85 2.82
CA ASN A 85 7.48 8.28 2.24
C ASN A 85 6.44 7.15 2.23
N ALA A 86 6.83 5.94 1.81
CA ALA A 86 5.96 4.78 1.87
C ALA A 86 5.46 4.50 3.29
N ALA A 87 6.34 4.51 4.30
CA ALA A 87 5.98 4.30 5.70
C ALA A 87 4.96 5.33 6.21
N ARG A 88 5.16 6.62 5.89
CA ARG A 88 4.21 7.70 6.24
C ARG A 88 2.85 7.51 5.58
N ASN A 89 2.83 7.15 4.29
CA ASN A 89 1.60 6.90 3.55
C ASN A 89 0.86 5.66 4.06
N ILE A 90 1.56 4.58 4.41
CA ILE A 90 0.98 3.37 5.00
C ILE A 90 0.36 3.68 6.36
N LEU A 91 1.05 4.49 7.19
CA LEU A 91 0.50 4.92 8.48
C LEU A 91 -0.80 5.71 8.29
N ALA A 92 -0.80 6.70 7.40
CA ALA A 92 -1.98 7.51 7.11
C ALA A 92 -3.15 6.65 6.60
N ALA A 93 -2.88 5.75 5.65
CA ALA A 93 -3.90 4.84 5.12
C ALA A 93 -4.43 3.86 6.18
N GLY A 94 -3.56 3.32 7.04
CA GLY A 94 -3.95 2.42 8.12
C GLY A 94 -4.82 3.10 9.18
N LEU A 95 -4.48 4.35 9.56
CA LEU A 95 -5.30 5.14 10.48
C LEU A 95 -6.67 5.47 9.87
N ALA A 96 -6.71 5.83 8.59
CA ALA A 96 -7.96 6.08 7.88
C ALA A 96 -8.86 4.83 7.84
N ALA A 97 -8.29 3.66 7.51
CA ALA A 97 -9.03 2.40 7.48
C ALA A 97 -9.59 2.01 8.86
N SER A 98 -8.81 2.21 9.93
CA SER A 98 -9.24 1.95 11.31
C SER A 98 -10.36 2.89 11.76
N ALA A 99 -10.30 4.17 11.39
CA ALA A 99 -11.31 5.16 11.77
C ALA A 99 -12.62 5.05 10.96
N CYS A 100 -12.54 4.72 9.66
CA CYS A 100 -13.69 4.70 8.77
C CYS A 100 -14.33 3.31 8.59
N GLY A 101 -13.70 2.24 9.06
CA GLY A 101 -14.19 0.87 8.88
C GLY A 101 -14.09 0.32 7.44
N ASP A 102 -13.68 1.15 6.48
CA ASP A 102 -13.49 0.78 5.08
C ASP A 102 -12.08 0.23 4.82
N GLY A 103 -12.00 -0.97 4.25
CA GLY A 103 -10.77 -1.52 3.68
C GLY A 103 -9.94 -2.44 4.58
N VAL A 104 -10.39 -2.73 5.81
CA VAL A 104 -9.78 -3.83 6.58
C VAL A 104 -10.25 -5.14 5.99
N ARG A 105 -9.38 -5.80 5.19
CA ARG A 105 -9.59 -7.22 4.93
C ARG A 105 -9.51 -7.91 6.30
N PRO A 106 -10.57 -8.61 6.76
CA PRO A 106 -10.51 -9.34 8.01
C PRO A 106 -9.26 -10.23 8.02
N GLN A 107 -8.70 -10.43 9.22
CA GLN A 107 -7.80 -11.55 9.49
C GLN A 107 -8.29 -12.76 8.69
N ARG A 108 -7.40 -13.39 7.94
CA ARG A 108 -7.72 -14.31 6.85
C ARG A 108 -8.37 -15.58 7.42
N GLU A 109 -9.65 -15.51 7.80
CA GLU A 109 -10.46 -16.66 8.13
C GLU A 109 -10.60 -17.53 6.88
N SER A 110 -10.61 -18.85 7.08
CA SER A 110 -10.54 -19.86 6.02
C SER A 110 -11.80 -19.96 5.14
N SER A 111 -12.72 -19.01 5.20
CA SER A 111 -14.02 -19.07 4.54
C SER A 111 -13.99 -18.43 3.14
N ARG A 112 -14.22 -19.28 2.14
CA ARG A 112 -14.29 -18.97 0.72
C ARG A 112 -15.57 -18.22 0.35
N THR A 113 -15.76 -16.98 0.77
CA THR A 113 -16.89 -16.16 0.26
C THR A 113 -16.66 -14.68 0.56
N GLY A 114 -16.14 -13.93 -0.42
CA GLY A 114 -16.03 -12.47 -0.31
C GLY A 114 -15.80 -11.86 -1.67
N ARG A 115 -16.88 -11.32 -2.27
CA ARG A 115 -16.83 -10.55 -3.51
C ARG A 115 -16.24 -9.18 -3.18
N SER A 116 -15.13 -8.81 -3.84
CA SER A 116 -14.49 -7.49 -3.69
C SER A 116 -15.33 -6.42 -4.38
N SER A 117 -15.55 -5.29 -3.69
CA SER A 117 -16.22 -4.11 -4.25
C SER A 117 -15.47 -3.57 -5.46
N VAL A 118 -16.22 -3.29 -6.53
CA VAL A 118 -15.71 -2.93 -7.85
C VAL A 118 -14.97 -1.58 -7.82
N LYS A 119 -13.85 -1.56 -8.57
CA LYS A 119 -13.05 -0.39 -8.97
C LYS A 119 -13.96 0.81 -9.33
N GLN A 120 -13.96 1.85 -8.50
CA GLN A 120 -14.49 3.16 -8.91
C GLN A 120 -13.43 3.84 -9.78
N GLU A 121 -13.69 3.94 -11.07
CA GLU A 121 -12.94 4.83 -11.96
C GLU A 121 -13.36 6.28 -11.69
N ILE A 122 -12.39 7.13 -11.38
CA ILE A 122 -12.59 8.58 -11.26
C ILE A 122 -12.95 9.10 -12.66
N GLN A 123 -14.19 9.53 -12.85
CA GLN A 123 -14.63 10.20 -14.07
C GLN A 123 -13.83 11.51 -14.24
N ARG A 124 -13.21 11.68 -15.41
CA ARG A 124 -12.57 12.95 -15.79
C ARG A 124 -13.63 14.04 -15.87
N ALA A 125 -13.55 15.02 -14.97
CA ALA A 125 -14.32 16.25 -15.08
C ALA A 125 -13.89 16.98 -16.37
N THR A 126 -14.76 16.98 -17.38
CA THR A 126 -14.57 17.85 -18.55
C THR A 126 -15.13 19.20 -18.17
N ALA A 127 -14.27 20.13 -17.77
CA ALA A 127 -14.67 21.53 -17.58
C ALA A 127 -14.89 22.15 -18.97
N GLY A 128 -16.15 22.25 -19.38
CA GLY A 128 -16.53 23.14 -20.47
C GLY A 128 -16.35 24.58 -20.01
N LEU A 129 -15.49 25.33 -20.69
CA LEU A 129 -15.42 26.78 -20.55
C LEU A 129 -16.69 27.39 -21.18
N PRO A 130 -17.51 28.16 -20.43
CA PRO A 130 -18.53 28.98 -21.05
C PRO A 130 -17.87 30.16 -21.78
N ARG A 131 -18.17 30.28 -23.07
CA ARG A 131 -17.87 31.50 -23.84
C ARG A 131 -18.68 32.66 -23.26
N LEU A 132 -17.98 33.75 -22.92
CA LEU A 132 -18.49 35.12 -23.01
C LEU A 132 -17.44 35.92 -23.77
#